data_AF-A0A385SSE2-F1
#
_entry.id   AF-A0A385SSE2-F1
#
_cell.length_a   1.000
_cell.length_b   1.000
_cell.length_c   1.000
_cell.angle_alpha   90.00
_cell.angle_beta   90.00
_cell.angle_gamma   90.00
#
_symmetry.space_group_name_H-M   'P 1'
#
loop_
_entity.id
_entity.type
_entity.pdbx_description
1 polymer ?
#
loop_
_entity_poly.entity_id
_entity_poly.type
_entity_poly.pdbx_seq_one_letter_code
_entity_poly.pdbx_strand_id
1 'polypeptide(L)'
;MDFLNKPGIHHAVKRNTLRLLQYIELPERIHGRVADLCFQYLQSKREPIAVKAFSLTVLQRIVEVQPELGTELKIIIEDQLPYASPAIRSRAMRVLKAIG
;
A
#
# COMPACT_ATOMS: atom_id res chain seq x y z
N MET A 1 -1.81 12.24 8.18
CA MET A 1 -1.91 10.79 8.39
C MET A 1 -1.04 10.28 9.55
N ASP A 2 -0.18 11.08 10.18
CA ASP A 2 0.81 10.60 11.18
C ASP A 2 0.18 9.95 12.41
N PHE A 3 -1.09 10.26 12.71
CA PHE A 3 -1.83 9.60 13.78
C PHE A 3 -2.01 8.09 13.54
N LEU A 4 -1.99 7.62 12.29
CA LEU A 4 -2.16 6.21 11.94
C LEU A 4 -0.98 5.34 12.39
N ASN A 5 0.17 5.93 12.72
CA ASN A 5 1.34 5.21 13.23
C ASN A 5 1.54 5.39 14.73
N LYS A 6 0.63 6.07 15.44
CA LYS A 6 0.74 6.23 16.89
C LYS A 6 0.59 4.88 17.62
N PRO A 7 1.39 4.63 18.67
CA PRO A 7 1.20 3.47 19.54
C PRO A 7 -0.25 3.40 20.06
N GLY A 8 -0.82 2.19 20.12
CA GLY A 8 -2.18 1.96 20.61
C GLY A 8 -3.30 2.23 19.61
N ILE A 9 -3.00 2.64 18.37
CA ILE A 9 -4.02 2.77 17.33
C ILE A 9 -4.59 1.39 16.96
N HIS A 10 -5.91 1.26 16.96
CA HIS A 10 -6.55 -0.01 16.63
C HIS A 10 -6.41 -0.33 15.13
N HIS A 11 -6.13 -1.59 14.79
CA HIS A 11 -5.97 -2.06 13.40
C HIS A 11 -7.16 -1.71 12.49
N ALA A 12 -8.37 -1.66 13.05
CA ALA A 12 -9.57 -1.26 12.31
C ALA A 12 -9.48 0.17 11.76
N VAL A 13 -8.82 1.09 12.47
CA VAL A 13 -8.68 2.48 12.01
C VAL A 13 -7.80 2.53 10.76
N LYS A 14 -6.64 1.87 10.80
CA LYS A 14 -5.74 1.75 9.64
C LYS A 14 -6.45 1.11 8.45
N ARG A 15 -7.11 -0.03 8.67
CA ARG A 15 -7.81 -0.79 7.63
C ARG A 15 -8.91 0.05 6.98
N ASN A 16 -9.78 0.69 7.75
CA ASN A 16 -10.88 1.48 7.20
C ASN A 16 -10.38 2.72 6.48
N THR A 17 -9.31 3.35 6.98
CA THR A 17 -8.69 4.49 6.31
C THR A 17 -8.15 4.08 4.94
N LEU A 18 -7.30 3.06 4.86
CA LEU A 18 -6.76 2.60 3.57
C LEU A 18 -7.85 2.02 2.65
N ARG A 19 -8.92 1.46 3.22
CA ARG A 19 -10.10 1.06 2.43
C ARG A 19 -10.73 2.26 1.74
N LEU A 20 -10.95 3.36 2.46
CA LEU A 20 -11.49 4.59 1.89
C LEU A 20 -10.58 5.16 0.80
N LEU A 21 -9.26 5.20 1.06
CA LEU A 21 -8.28 5.74 0.11
C LEU A 21 -8.24 5.00 -1.24
N GLN A 22 -8.74 3.77 -1.33
CA GLN A 22 -8.85 3.04 -2.60
C GLN A 22 -9.99 3.54 -3.51
N TYR A 23 -10.95 4.30 -2.98
CA TYR A 23 -12.16 4.68 -3.71
C TYR A 23 -12.31 6.19 -3.91
N ILE A 24 -11.53 7.00 -3.19
CA ILE A 24 -11.54 8.46 -3.35
C ILE A 24 -10.44 8.90 -4.29
N GLU A 25 -10.61 10.07 -4.92
CA GLU A 25 -9.52 10.79 -5.56
C GLU A 25 -8.58 11.33 -4.48
N LEU A 26 -7.30 11.04 -4.60
CA LEU A 26 -6.27 11.53 -3.69
C LEU A 26 -5.73 12.86 -4.27
N PRO A 27 -5.73 13.95 -3.52
CA PRO A 27 -5.07 15.17 -3.96
C PRO A 27 -3.56 14.95 -4.11
N GLU A 28 -2.96 15.40 -5.21
CA GLU A 28 -1.51 15.19 -5.49
C GLU A 28 -0.60 15.63 -4.34
N ARG A 29 -0.96 16.74 -3.65
CA ARG A 29 -0.23 17.27 -2.49
C ARG A 29 -0.05 16.27 -1.34
N ILE A 30 -0.85 15.21 -1.26
CA ILE A 30 -0.73 14.17 -0.23
C ILE A 30 -0.16 12.85 -0.75
N HIS A 31 0.11 12.71 -2.05
CA HIS A 31 0.58 11.46 -2.64
C HIS A 31 1.84 10.94 -1.98
N GLY A 32 2.89 11.76 -1.85
CA GLY A 32 4.14 11.35 -1.20
C GLY A 32 3.92 10.80 0.20
N ARG A 33 3.18 11.53 1.05
CA ARG A 33 2.89 11.09 2.42
C ARG A 33 2.08 9.79 2.50
N VAL A 34 1.16 9.57 1.55
CA VAL A 34 0.36 8.33 1.49
C VAL A 34 1.20 7.18 0.96
N ALA A 35 2.03 7.42 -0.05
CA ALA A 35 2.95 6.43 -0.60
C ALA A 35 3.93 5.95 0.48
N ASP A 36 4.62 6.85 1.18
CA ASP A 36 5.53 6.54 2.27
C ASP A 36 4.88 5.64 3.33
N LEU A 37 3.66 6.00 3.75
CA LEU A 37 2.90 5.24 4.72
C LEU A 37 2.56 3.83 4.20
N CYS A 38 2.12 3.73 2.95
CA CYS A 38 1.78 2.46 2.34
C CYS A 38 3.02 1.56 2.19
N PHE A 39 4.17 2.11 1.80
CA PHE A 39 5.43 1.38 1.72
C PHE A 39 5.87 0.86 3.09
N GLN A 40 5.79 1.68 4.14
CA GLN A 40 6.05 1.25 5.51
C GLN A 40 5.15 0.06 5.92
N TYR A 41 3.86 0.11 5.58
CA TYR A 41 2.94 -0.98 5.88
C TYR A 41 3.23 -2.27 5.12
N LEU A 42 3.66 -2.18 3.86
CA LEU A 42 4.05 -3.37 3.09
C LEU A 42 5.22 -4.10 3.73
N GLN A 43 6.25 -3.35 4.13
CA GLN A 43 7.49 -3.89 4.70
C GLN A 43 7.33 -4.37 6.16
N SER A 44 6.32 -3.90 6.88
CA SER A 44 6.09 -4.30 8.27
C SER A 44 5.61 -5.75 8.40
N LYS A 45 6.35 -6.60 9.12
CA LYS A 45 5.95 -7.99 9.41
C LYS A 45 4.72 -8.11 10.33
N ARG A 46 4.33 -7.02 11.01
CA ARG A 46 3.26 -7.00 12.03
C ARG A 46 1.95 -6.41 11.52
N GLU A 47 1.93 -5.79 10.35
CA GLU A 47 0.70 -5.19 9.84
C GLU A 47 -0.30 -6.26 9.39
N PRO A 48 -1.60 -6.07 9.68
CA PRO A 48 -2.63 -6.98 9.22
C PRO A 48 -2.64 -7.14 7.70
N ILE A 49 -2.99 -8.34 7.22
CA ILE A 49 -3.07 -8.68 5.79
C ILE A 49 -3.92 -7.67 5.01
N ALA A 50 -5.06 -7.23 5.56
CA ALA A 50 -5.93 -6.27 4.91
C ALA A 50 -5.27 -4.88 4.74
N VAL A 51 -4.47 -4.43 5.72
CA VAL A 51 -3.75 -3.15 5.64
C VAL A 51 -2.75 -3.22 4.49
N LYS A 52 -1.95 -4.29 4.41
CA LYS A 52 -1.00 -4.52 3.30
C LYS A 52 -1.68 -4.59 1.93
N ALA A 53 -2.77 -5.36 1.84
CA ALA A 53 -3.52 -5.53 0.60
C ALA A 53 -4.10 -4.20 0.09
N PHE A 54 -4.55 -3.34 1.00
CA PHE A 54 -5.07 -2.02 0.67
C PHE A 54 -3.95 -1.05 0.30
N SER A 55 -2.80 -1.10 0.98
CA SER A 55 -1.60 -0.35 0.61
C SER A 55 -1.16 -0.62 -0.83
N LEU A 56 -1.17 -1.89 -1.28
CA LEU A 56 -0.83 -2.23 -2.67
C LEU A 56 -1.73 -1.50 -3.69
N THR A 57 -3.04 -1.44 -3.41
CA THR A 57 -3.99 -0.80 -4.33
C THR A 57 -3.89 0.72 -4.28
N VAL A 58 -3.64 1.31 -3.11
CA VAL A 58 -3.41 2.76 -3.00
C VAL A 58 -2.12 3.13 -3.75
N LEU A 59 -1.03 2.37 -3.56
CA LEU A 59 0.24 2.59 -4.26
C LEU A 59 0.10 2.47 -5.77
N GLN A 60 -0.58 1.43 -6.28
CA GLN A 60 -0.87 1.30 -7.71
C GLN A 60 -1.51 2.57 -8.28
N ARG A 61 -2.54 3.11 -7.62
CA ARG A 61 -3.24 4.33 -8.06
C ARG A 61 -2.36 5.57 -8.02
N ILE A 62 -1.42 5.63 -7.06
CA ILE A 62 -0.43 6.71 -7.02
C ILE A 62 0.57 6.55 -8.17
N VAL A 63 1.03 5.33 -8.46
CA VAL A 63 1.95 5.05 -9.58
C VAL A 63 1.33 5.41 -10.93
N GLU A 64 0.01 5.26 -11.10
CA GLU A 64 -0.69 5.70 -12.31
C GLU A 64 -0.54 7.21 -12.56
N VAL A 65 -0.34 8.01 -11.50
CA VAL A 65 -0.10 9.47 -11.57
C VAL A 65 1.40 9.81 -11.49
N GLN A 66 2.19 9.02 -10.76
CA GLN A 66 3.63 9.19 -10.51
C GLN A 66 4.39 7.92 -10.91
N PRO A 67 4.61 7.67 -12.22
CA PRO A 67 5.20 6.43 -12.73
C PRO A 67 6.59 6.11 -12.18
N GLU A 68 7.35 7.12 -11.75
CA GLU A 68 8.68 6.99 -11.15
C GLU A 68 8.69 6.09 -9.90
N LEU A 69 7.58 6.03 -9.16
CA LEU A 69 7.41 5.15 -8.00
C LEU A 69 7.19 3.69 -8.37
N GLY A 70 6.90 3.39 -9.64
CA GLY A 70 6.63 2.03 -10.13
C GLY A 70 7.81 1.09 -9.93
N THR A 71 9.04 1.56 -10.16
CA THR A 71 10.27 0.76 -9.96
C THR A 71 10.43 0.35 -8.50
N GLU A 72 10.25 1.27 -7.56
CA GLU A 72 10.33 1.00 -6.12
C GLU A 72 9.23 0.01 -5.69
N LEU A 73 8.00 0.22 -6.15
CA LEU A 73 6.87 -0.67 -5.86
C LEU A 73 7.11 -2.10 -6.37
N LYS A 74 7.66 -2.25 -7.57
CA LYS A 74 8.01 -3.55 -8.13
C LYS A 74 9.03 -4.28 -7.26
N ILE A 75 10.12 -3.62 -6.88
CA ILE A 75 11.18 -4.20 -6.04
C ILE A 75 10.60 -4.70 -4.71
N ILE A 76 9.79 -3.88 -4.03
CA ILE A 76 9.18 -4.26 -2.75
C ILE A 76 8.21 -5.42 -2.92
N ILE A 77 7.42 -5.45 -4.00
CA ILE A 77 6.52 -6.57 -4.26
C ILE A 77 7.31 -7.86 -4.48
N GLU A 78 8.35 -7.83 -5.29
CA GLU A 78 9.17 -9.00 -5.64
C GLU A 78 9.88 -9.57 -4.39
N ASP A 79 10.42 -8.72 -3.53
CA ASP A 79 11.01 -9.12 -2.24
C ASP A 79 10.00 -9.79 -1.29
N GLN A 80 8.77 -9.27 -1.24
CA GLN A 80 7.75 -9.77 -0.33
C GLN A 80 6.99 -11.01 -0.86
N LEU A 81 6.99 -11.24 -2.18
CA LEU A 81 6.17 -12.27 -2.83
C LEU A 81 6.42 -13.70 -2.32
N PRO A 82 7.67 -14.14 -2.04
CA PRO A 82 7.94 -15.47 -1.49
C PRO A 82 7.26 -15.73 -0.13
N TYR A 83 7.07 -14.68 0.66
CA TYR A 83 6.52 -14.76 2.02
C TYR A 83 5.06 -14.29 2.11
N ALA A 84 4.49 -13.83 0.99
CA ALA A 84 3.16 -13.26 0.95
C ALA A 84 2.06 -14.33 1.12
N SER A 85 1.07 -14.01 1.94
CA SER A 85 -0.18 -14.77 1.99
C SER A 85 -0.87 -14.81 0.61
N PRO A 86 -1.73 -15.82 0.33
CA PRO A 86 -2.45 -15.90 -0.94
C PRO A 86 -3.22 -14.61 -1.32
N ALA A 87 -3.82 -13.95 -0.32
CA ALA A 87 -4.55 -12.70 -0.51
C ALA A 87 -3.65 -11.53 -0.96
N ILE A 88 -2.45 -11.42 -0.38
CA ILE A 88 -1.47 -10.40 -0.78
C ILE A 88 -0.91 -10.74 -2.16
N ARG A 89 -0.54 -12.01 -2.38
CA ARG A 89 0.01 -12.49 -3.66
C ARG A 89 -0.93 -12.17 -4.83
N SER A 90 -2.21 -12.48 -4.72
CA SER A 90 -3.19 -12.19 -5.78
C SER A 90 -3.23 -10.71 -6.15
N ARG A 91 -3.22 -9.81 -5.15
CA ARG A 91 -3.20 -8.37 -5.41
C ARG A 91 -1.86 -7.89 -5.97
N ALA A 92 -0.75 -8.38 -5.43
CA ALA A 92 0.59 -8.01 -5.86
C ALA A 92 0.81 -8.33 -7.35
N MET A 93 0.36 -9.51 -7.81
CA MET A 93 0.41 -9.87 -9.22
C MET A 93 -0.42 -8.94 -10.11
N ARG A 94 -1.60 -8.51 -9.63
CA ARG A 94 -2.43 -7.54 -10.36
C ARG A 94 -1.73 -6.18 -10.47
N VAL A 95 -1.06 -5.74 -9.41
CA VAL A 95 -0.31 -4.48 -9.40
C VAL A 95 0.89 -4.57 -10.34
N LEU A 96 1.68 -5.64 -10.29
CA LEU A 96 2.81 -5.86 -11.20
C LEU A 96 2.38 -5.83 -12.67
N LYS A 97 1.20 -6.38 -13.00
CA LYS A 97 0.65 -6.33 -14.36
C LYS A 97 0.21 -4.91 -14.77
N ALA A 98 -0.17 -4.05 -13.82
CA ALA A 98 -0.62 -2.70 -14.11
C ALA A 98 0.54 -1.70 -14.27
N ILE A 99 1.66 -1.93 -13.58
CA ILE A 99 2.85 -1.05 -13.61
C ILE A 99 3.95 -1.55 -14.58
N GLY A 100 3.75 -2.73 -15.17
CA GLY A 100 4.71 -3.41 -16.05
C GLY A 100 4.27 -3.40 -17.51
#